data_AF-A0A409VQ58-F1
#
_entry.id   AF-A0A409VQ58-F1
#
_cell.length_a   1.000
_cell.length_b   1.000
_cell.length_c   1.000
_cell.angle_alpha   90.00
_cell.angle_beta   90.00
_cell.angle_gamma   90.00
#
_symmetry.space_group_name_H-M   'P 1'
#
loop_
_entity.id
_entity.type
_entity.pdbx_description
1 polymer ?
#
loop_
_entity_poly.entity_id
_entity_poly.type
_entity_poly.pdbx_seq_one_letter_code
_entity_poly.pdbx_strand_id
1 'polypeptide(L)'
;MSERHGRGGGYRRRYYPRDRDDYDDRRHETPDDKLKTVIIKLGEVDPVEEIPSIEEQIRNHLPRNIPLVSEAIRIGVTEQPYKIPFYAALLRLLHNPSEAAAAEESPFGRLVLEDFWKGFQSYVDKVAWRETRLCIHFFAHLTVAKLISVDSMFSLLRSFTAVLDEFGVSHGRAKRAALCAGEGLLIAGTVLKAESPSGVEEIINAIKAYVDTTSQQKWLVCPFSRISSQEVPAQTTVELLDILLNALTTLNDSNFRELENCIPQPYKKQPEIDTAALTPYVLPVVLVPPEIIELDSISADSGEEAPLKQEEWPEFY
;
A
#
# COMPACT_ATOMS: atom_id res chain seq x y z
N MET A 1 9.50 -45.89 -71.36
CA MET A 1 8.36 -45.04 -71.76
C MET A 1 7.13 -45.56 -71.04
N SER A 2 6.44 -44.66 -70.31
CA SER A 2 5.01 -44.66 -69.87
C SER A 2 4.35 -45.98 -69.41
N GLU A 3 3.47 -46.04 -68.42
CA GLU A 3 2.55 -45.03 -67.92
C GLU A 3 1.88 -45.50 -66.61
N ARG A 4 1.44 -44.54 -65.80
CA ARG A 4 0.62 -44.68 -64.61
C ARG A 4 -0.75 -45.26 -64.95
N HIS A 5 -1.34 -46.10 -64.09
CA HIS A 5 -2.81 -46.14 -63.88
C HIS A 5 -3.13 -46.18 -62.38
N GLY A 6 -4.02 -45.27 -61.99
CA GLY A 6 -4.33 -44.90 -60.61
C GLY A 6 -5.12 -45.93 -59.82
N ARG A 7 -4.97 -45.89 -58.49
CA ARG A 7 -5.85 -46.55 -57.53
C ARG A 7 -6.74 -45.53 -56.86
N GLY A 8 -8.03 -45.85 -56.88
CA GLY A 8 -9.16 -45.04 -56.47
C GLY A 8 -9.12 -44.55 -55.02
N GLY A 9 -9.68 -43.36 -54.85
CA GLY A 9 -9.94 -42.74 -53.57
C GLY A 9 -11.07 -43.45 -52.81
N GLY A 10 -10.75 -43.89 -51.61
CA GLY A 10 -11.70 -44.28 -50.58
C GLY A 10 -11.82 -43.15 -49.56
N TYR A 11 -13.01 -42.56 -49.49
CA TYR A 11 -13.44 -41.53 -48.55
C TYR A 11 -13.13 -41.92 -47.10
N ARG A 12 -12.10 -41.33 -46.49
CA ARG A 12 -11.99 -41.19 -45.04
C ARG A 12 -12.40 -39.78 -44.66
N ARG A 13 -13.69 -39.60 -44.37
CA ARG A 13 -14.19 -38.46 -43.58
C ARG A 13 -13.44 -38.48 -42.24
N ARG A 14 -12.41 -37.64 -42.10
CA ARG A 14 -11.95 -37.18 -40.79
C ARG A 14 -13.09 -36.39 -40.19
N TYR A 15 -13.84 -37.02 -39.29
CA TYR A 15 -14.52 -36.30 -38.24
C TYR A 15 -13.40 -35.60 -37.44
N TYR A 16 -13.24 -34.29 -37.66
CA TYR A 16 -12.69 -33.44 -36.63
C TYR A 16 -13.65 -33.53 -35.43
N PRO A 17 -13.20 -33.98 -34.24
CA PRO A 17 -13.93 -33.72 -33.02
C PRO A 17 -13.97 -32.21 -32.86
N ARG A 18 -15.13 -31.66 -33.20
CA ARG A 18 -15.51 -30.28 -32.98
C ARG A 18 -15.62 -30.09 -31.47
N ASP A 19 -14.72 -29.29 -30.91
CA ASP A 19 -14.96 -28.38 -29.79
C ASP A 19 -15.93 -28.91 -28.73
N ARG A 20 -15.48 -29.89 -27.94
CA ARG A 20 -16.27 -30.42 -26.82
C ARG A 20 -15.54 -30.51 -25.49
N ASP A 21 -14.39 -29.85 -25.39
CA ASP A 21 -13.56 -29.82 -24.18
C ASP A 21 -13.41 -28.40 -23.59
N ASP A 22 -14.27 -27.46 -23.99
CA ASP A 22 -14.27 -26.07 -23.45
C ASP A 22 -15.23 -25.90 -22.24
N TYR A 23 -15.73 -27.00 -21.66
CA TYR A 23 -16.64 -26.99 -20.51
C TYR A 23 -16.04 -27.51 -19.20
N ASP A 24 -14.75 -27.88 -19.19
CA ASP A 24 -14.07 -28.47 -18.02
C ASP A 24 -13.19 -27.49 -17.24
N ASP A 25 -13.19 -26.19 -17.55
CA ASP A 25 -12.53 -25.17 -16.71
C ASP A 25 -13.47 -24.56 -15.65
N ARG A 26 -14.46 -25.34 -15.19
CA ARG A 26 -15.13 -25.05 -13.91
C ARG A 26 -14.28 -25.65 -12.79
N ARG A 27 -13.11 -25.05 -12.55
CA ARG A 27 -12.37 -25.27 -11.31
C ARG A 27 -13.35 -25.13 -10.16
N HIS A 28 -13.58 -26.22 -9.43
CA HIS A 28 -14.43 -26.18 -8.26
C HIS A 28 -13.73 -25.27 -7.25
N GLU A 29 -14.34 -24.12 -6.96
CA GLU A 29 -13.82 -23.15 -6.01
C GLU A 29 -13.73 -23.80 -4.62
N THR A 30 -12.51 -23.86 -4.07
CA THR A 30 -12.29 -24.45 -2.74
C THR A 30 -12.90 -23.54 -1.66
N PRO A 31 -13.18 -24.05 -0.44
CA PRO A 31 -13.62 -23.21 0.67
C PRO A 31 -12.67 -22.03 0.94
N ASP A 32 -11.37 -22.28 0.80
CA ASP A 32 -10.30 -21.29 0.91
C ASP A 32 -10.42 -20.20 -0.17
N ASP A 33 -10.64 -20.60 -1.43
CA ASP A 33 -10.85 -19.66 -2.54
C ASP A 33 -12.10 -18.80 -2.31
N LYS A 34 -13.20 -19.40 -1.82
CA LYS A 34 -14.43 -18.66 -1.49
C LYS A 34 -14.19 -17.63 -0.39
N LEU A 35 -13.50 -18.00 0.68
CA LEU A 35 -13.18 -17.08 1.76
C LEU A 35 -12.30 -15.92 1.26
N LYS A 36 -11.27 -16.24 0.46
CA LYS A 36 -10.41 -15.23 -0.18
C LYS A 36 -11.23 -14.28 -1.05
N THR A 37 -12.13 -14.80 -1.88
CA THR A 37 -13.02 -14.01 -2.73
C THR A 37 -13.93 -13.10 -1.90
N VAL A 38 -14.53 -13.60 -0.82
CA VAL A 38 -15.39 -12.80 0.07
C VAL A 38 -14.63 -11.63 0.70
N ILE A 39 -13.40 -11.86 1.19
CA ILE A 39 -12.57 -10.80 1.78
C ILE A 39 -12.19 -9.73 0.74
N ILE A 40 -11.79 -10.15 -0.46
CA ILE A 40 -11.42 -9.21 -1.54
C ILE A 40 -12.62 -8.39 -2.01
N LYS A 41 -13.82 -8.99 -2.03
CA LYS A 41 -15.06 -8.33 -2.44
C LYS A 41 -15.71 -7.46 -1.37
N LEU A 42 -15.15 -7.41 -0.15
CA LEU A 42 -15.64 -6.53 0.92
C LEU A 42 -15.94 -5.12 0.38
N GLY A 43 -17.15 -4.61 0.60
CA GLY A 43 -17.54 -3.26 0.18
C GLY A 43 -17.87 -3.13 -1.30
N GLU A 44 -18.22 -4.22 -1.98
CA GLU A 44 -18.95 -4.16 -3.26
C GLU A 44 -20.43 -3.78 -3.06
N VAL A 45 -21.02 -4.05 -1.90
CA VAL A 45 -22.38 -3.62 -1.54
C VAL A 45 -22.31 -2.52 -0.47
N ASP A 46 -22.47 -2.85 0.81
CA ASP A 46 -22.30 -1.93 1.93
C ASP A 46 -21.17 -2.45 2.83
N PRO A 47 -19.99 -1.79 2.82
CA PRO A 47 -18.86 -2.28 3.59
C PRO A 47 -19.12 -2.25 5.10
N VAL A 48 -19.98 -1.37 5.62
CA VAL A 48 -20.24 -1.27 7.06
C VAL A 48 -21.12 -2.43 7.52
N GLU A 49 -22.11 -2.83 6.71
CA GLU A 49 -22.99 -3.96 7.02
C GLU A 49 -22.35 -5.32 6.74
N GLU A 50 -21.44 -5.41 5.77
CA GLU A 50 -20.75 -6.66 5.41
C GLU A 50 -19.70 -7.08 6.45
N ILE A 51 -19.00 -6.11 7.07
CA ILE A 51 -17.87 -6.37 7.98
C ILE A 51 -18.19 -7.43 9.05
N PRO A 52 -19.30 -7.37 9.80
CA PRO A 52 -19.63 -8.39 10.82
C PRO A 52 -19.84 -9.79 10.22
N SER A 53 -20.49 -9.89 9.06
CA SER A 53 -20.73 -11.18 8.41
C SER A 53 -19.45 -11.82 7.91
N ILE A 54 -18.54 -11.02 7.35
CA ILE A 54 -17.23 -11.49 6.89
C ILE A 54 -16.37 -11.93 8.08
N GLU A 55 -16.44 -11.19 9.19
CA GLU A 55 -15.75 -11.56 10.42
C GLU A 55 -16.20 -12.93 10.95
N GLU A 56 -17.51 -13.17 10.99
CA GLU A 56 -18.08 -14.46 11.39
C GLU A 56 -17.62 -15.59 10.45
N GLN A 57 -17.64 -15.36 9.14
CA GLN A 57 -17.16 -16.34 8.15
C GLN A 57 -15.69 -16.68 8.35
N ILE A 58 -14.83 -15.69 8.63
CA ILE A 58 -13.40 -15.90 8.91
C ILE A 58 -13.22 -16.74 10.19
N ARG A 59 -13.97 -16.44 11.26
CA ARG A 59 -13.87 -17.19 12.52
C ARG A 59 -14.36 -18.63 12.42
N ASN A 60 -15.40 -18.85 11.62
CA ASN A 60 -16.01 -20.16 11.41
C ASN A 60 -15.25 -21.01 10.39
N HIS A 61 -14.31 -20.44 9.64
CA HIS A 61 -13.50 -21.16 8.67
C HIS A 61 -12.48 -22.08 9.36
N LEU A 62 -12.64 -23.39 9.18
CA LEU A 62 -11.76 -24.41 9.74
C LEU A 62 -11.17 -25.28 8.63
N PRO A 63 -9.84 -25.52 8.60
CA PRO A 63 -8.84 -25.02 9.55
C PRO A 63 -8.56 -23.51 9.39
N ARG A 64 -8.15 -22.85 10.49
CA ARG A 64 -7.77 -21.43 10.47
C ARG A 64 -6.55 -21.23 9.55
N ASN A 65 -6.75 -20.54 8.42
CA ASN A 65 -5.70 -20.26 7.44
C ASN A 65 -5.27 -18.78 7.52
N ILE A 66 -4.39 -18.47 8.47
CA ILE A 66 -3.89 -17.09 8.70
C ILE A 66 -3.21 -16.50 7.45
N PRO A 67 -2.31 -17.23 6.75
CA PRO A 67 -1.69 -16.73 5.53
C PRO A 67 -2.69 -16.34 4.45
N LEU A 68 -3.77 -17.11 4.28
CA LEU A 68 -4.81 -16.82 3.29
C LEU A 68 -5.56 -15.53 3.61
N VAL A 69 -5.99 -15.34 4.87
CA VAL A 69 -6.71 -14.13 5.30
C VAL A 69 -5.78 -12.91 5.19
N SER A 70 -4.54 -13.03 5.65
CA SER A 70 -3.49 -12.01 5.53
C SER A 70 -3.24 -11.62 4.07
N GLU A 71 -3.11 -12.60 3.18
CA GLU A 71 -2.92 -12.37 1.74
C GLU A 71 -4.14 -11.70 1.11
N ALA A 72 -5.35 -12.15 1.43
CA ALA A 72 -6.59 -11.56 0.90
C ALA A 72 -6.74 -10.09 1.31
N ILE A 73 -6.48 -9.77 2.57
CA ILE A 73 -6.46 -8.38 3.06
C ILE A 73 -5.37 -7.57 2.35
N ARG A 74 -4.16 -8.13 2.20
CA ARG A 74 -3.05 -7.47 1.51
C ARG A 74 -3.39 -7.15 0.05
N ILE A 75 -3.97 -8.09 -0.69
CA ILE A 75 -4.48 -7.84 -2.05
C ILE A 75 -5.53 -6.73 -2.05
N GLY A 76 -6.49 -6.77 -1.11
CA GLY A 76 -7.50 -5.71 -1.00
C GLY A 76 -6.89 -4.33 -0.73
N VAL A 77 -5.90 -4.25 0.16
CA VAL A 77 -5.18 -3.01 0.49
C VAL A 77 -4.39 -2.47 -0.70
N THR A 78 -3.71 -3.34 -1.47
CA THR A 78 -2.86 -2.88 -2.58
C THR A 78 -3.63 -2.64 -3.88
N GLU A 79 -4.73 -3.36 -4.12
CA GLU A 79 -5.50 -3.26 -5.36
C GLU A 79 -6.72 -2.33 -5.24
N GLN A 80 -7.24 -2.12 -4.03
CA GLN A 80 -8.45 -1.33 -3.79
C GLN A 80 -8.23 -0.34 -2.62
N PRO A 81 -7.35 0.67 -2.78
CA PRO A 81 -6.90 1.51 -1.67
C PRO A 81 -8.01 2.33 -1.00
N TYR A 82 -9.10 2.64 -1.72
CA TYR A 82 -10.27 3.30 -1.15
C TYR A 82 -11.00 2.45 -0.09
N LYS A 83 -10.74 1.14 -0.04
CA LYS A 83 -11.31 0.20 0.95
C LYS A 83 -10.45 -0.01 2.19
N ILE A 84 -9.21 0.52 2.22
CA ILE A 84 -8.27 0.36 3.34
C ILE A 84 -8.91 0.62 4.72
N PRO A 85 -9.72 1.68 4.94
CA PRO A 85 -10.31 1.92 6.25
C PRO A 85 -11.26 0.81 6.71
N PHE A 86 -11.93 0.14 5.78
CA PHE A 86 -12.85 -0.96 6.07
C PHE A 86 -12.11 -2.25 6.39
N TYR A 87 -10.99 -2.52 5.71
CA TYR A 87 -10.08 -3.60 6.11
C TYR A 87 -9.52 -3.38 7.52
N ALA A 88 -9.23 -2.14 7.90
CA ALA A 88 -8.77 -1.82 9.25
C ALA A 88 -9.87 -2.07 10.30
N ALA A 89 -11.13 -1.75 9.97
CA ALA A 89 -12.28 -2.05 10.83
C ALA A 89 -12.58 -3.55 10.94
N LEU A 90 -12.43 -4.32 9.86
CA LEU A 90 -12.53 -5.78 9.87
C LEU A 90 -11.45 -6.38 10.78
N LEU A 91 -10.20 -5.94 10.65
CA LEU A 91 -9.11 -6.44 11.48
C LEU A 91 -9.31 -6.10 12.96
N ARG A 92 -9.90 -4.93 13.26
CA ARG A 92 -10.29 -4.55 14.63
C ARG A 92 -11.34 -5.50 15.22
N LEU A 93 -12.35 -5.92 14.45
CA LEU A 93 -13.30 -6.92 14.94
C LEU A 93 -12.62 -8.27 15.18
N LEU A 94 -11.77 -8.73 14.26
CA LEU A 94 -11.02 -9.98 14.40
C LEU A 94 -10.04 -9.98 15.59
N HIS A 95 -9.67 -8.79 16.08
CA HIS A 95 -8.81 -8.63 17.25
C HIS A 95 -9.57 -8.79 18.58
N ASN A 96 -10.90 -8.68 18.57
CA ASN A 96 -11.70 -8.96 19.76
C ASN A 96 -11.66 -10.46 20.10
N PRO A 97 -11.59 -10.83 21.39
CA PRO A 97 -11.59 -12.23 21.79
C PRO A 97 -12.88 -12.89 21.30
N SER A 98 -12.75 -14.09 20.72
CA SER A 98 -13.92 -14.92 20.43
C SER A 98 -14.49 -15.45 21.74
N GLU A 99 -15.82 -15.58 21.86
CA GLU A 99 -16.46 -16.27 23.00
C GLU A 99 -15.91 -17.70 23.18
N ALA A 100 -15.37 -18.30 22.11
CA ALA A 100 -14.78 -19.64 22.09
C ALA A 100 -13.25 -19.66 22.29
N ALA A 101 -12.57 -18.52 22.44
CA ALA A 101 -11.13 -18.47 22.62
C ALA A 101 -10.74 -18.74 24.08
N ALA A 102 -9.81 -19.67 24.31
CA ALA A 102 -9.17 -19.82 25.61
C ALA A 102 -8.39 -18.53 25.95
N ALA A 103 -8.39 -18.12 27.22
CA ALA A 103 -7.85 -16.84 27.70
C ALA A 103 -6.35 -16.60 27.42
N GLU A 104 -5.61 -17.60 26.92
CA GLU A 104 -4.18 -17.53 26.63
C GLU A 104 -3.84 -17.47 25.13
N GLU A 105 -4.82 -17.59 24.22
CA GLU A 105 -4.55 -17.51 22.78
C GLU A 105 -4.37 -16.06 22.30
N SER A 106 -3.29 -15.80 21.55
CA SER A 106 -3.12 -14.53 20.84
C SER A 106 -4.35 -14.22 19.98
N PRO A 107 -4.89 -12.98 20.02
CA PRO A 107 -6.04 -12.61 19.21
C PRO A 107 -5.82 -12.90 17.73
N PHE A 108 -6.84 -13.43 17.05
CA PHE A 108 -6.72 -13.82 15.64
C PHE A 108 -6.27 -12.65 14.76
N GLY A 109 -6.84 -11.46 14.97
CA GLY A 109 -6.43 -10.24 14.28
C GLY A 109 -4.95 -9.88 14.48
N ARG A 110 -4.35 -10.22 15.63
CA ARG A 110 -2.91 -10.04 15.88
C ARG A 110 -2.07 -10.96 15.00
N LEU A 111 -2.45 -12.25 14.91
CA LEU A 111 -1.74 -13.23 14.09
C LEU A 111 -1.81 -12.87 12.60
N VAL A 112 -2.96 -12.39 12.14
CA VAL A 112 -3.13 -11.87 10.77
C VAL A 112 -2.24 -10.64 10.53
N LEU A 113 -2.15 -9.71 11.49
CA LEU A 113 -1.28 -8.54 11.38
C LEU A 113 0.22 -8.91 11.35
N GLU A 114 0.63 -9.88 12.16
CA GLU A 114 2.01 -10.40 12.17
C GLU A 114 2.38 -11.05 10.82
N ASP A 115 1.46 -11.77 10.19
CA ASP A 115 1.69 -12.32 8.85
C ASP A 115 1.63 -11.24 7.75
N PHE A 116 0.72 -10.27 7.88
CA PHE A 116 0.63 -9.12 6.98
C PHE A 116 1.95 -8.34 6.96
N TRP A 117 2.56 -8.14 8.14
CA TRP A 117 3.86 -7.48 8.28
C TRP A 117 4.96 -8.16 7.47
N LYS A 118 5.01 -9.50 7.42
CA LYS A 118 5.98 -10.23 6.59
C LYS A 118 5.79 -9.93 5.11
N GLY A 119 4.53 -9.83 4.67
CA GLY A 119 4.18 -9.41 3.31
C GLY A 119 4.66 -7.98 3.01
N PHE A 120 4.45 -7.06 3.95
CA PHE A 120 4.94 -5.69 3.86
C PHE A 120 6.47 -5.63 3.76
N GLN A 121 7.19 -6.36 4.60
CA GLN A 121 8.66 -6.43 4.54
C GLN A 121 9.13 -6.92 3.17
N SER A 122 8.45 -7.91 2.58
CA SER A 122 8.77 -8.36 1.21
C SER A 122 8.61 -7.26 0.15
N TYR A 123 7.64 -6.35 0.30
CA TYR A 123 7.49 -5.19 -0.59
C TYR A 123 8.60 -4.17 -0.39
N VAL A 124 8.98 -3.90 0.86
CA VAL A 124 10.10 -3.02 1.19
C VAL A 124 11.41 -3.57 0.58
N ASP A 125 11.69 -4.85 0.80
CA ASP A 125 12.91 -5.51 0.30
C ASP A 125 13.00 -5.51 -1.24
N LYS A 126 11.85 -5.60 -1.92
CA LYS A 126 11.75 -5.56 -3.39
C LYS A 126 11.64 -4.14 -3.94
N VAL A 127 11.66 -3.12 -3.09
CA VAL A 127 11.52 -1.71 -3.48
C VAL A 127 10.19 -1.47 -4.22
N ALA A 128 9.15 -2.22 -3.85
CA ALA A 128 7.79 -2.09 -4.38
C ALA A 128 7.09 -0.90 -3.71
N TRP A 129 7.45 0.31 -4.14
CA TRP A 129 7.07 1.57 -3.48
C TRP A 129 5.56 1.78 -3.38
N ARG A 130 4.80 1.39 -4.42
CA ARG A 130 3.33 1.55 -4.44
C ARG A 130 2.70 0.72 -3.34
N GLU A 131 3.02 -0.57 -3.29
CA GLU A 131 2.49 -1.52 -2.31
C GLU A 131 2.95 -1.15 -0.89
N THR A 132 4.21 -0.76 -0.74
CA THR A 132 4.78 -0.27 0.53
C THR A 132 3.99 0.93 1.05
N ARG A 133 3.75 1.94 0.21
CA ARG A 133 2.96 3.13 0.55
C ARG A 133 1.54 2.76 0.99
N LEU A 134 0.85 1.89 0.24
CA LEU A 134 -0.52 1.48 0.58
C LEU A 134 -0.60 0.66 1.87
N CYS A 135 0.40 -0.18 2.15
CA CYS A 135 0.53 -0.85 3.45
C CYS A 135 0.76 0.14 4.60
N ILE A 136 1.54 1.20 4.39
CA ILE A 136 1.71 2.28 5.39
C ILE A 136 0.38 2.99 5.67
N HIS A 137 -0.44 3.24 4.64
CA HIS A 137 -1.79 3.79 4.85
C HIS A 137 -2.64 2.86 5.70
N PHE A 138 -2.58 1.56 5.44
CA PHE A 138 -3.26 0.57 6.25
C PHE A 138 -2.77 0.57 7.70
N PHE A 139 -1.46 0.60 7.96
CA PHE A 139 -0.92 0.73 9.30
C PHE A 139 -1.35 2.03 9.99
N ALA A 140 -1.37 3.15 9.27
CA ALA A 140 -1.86 4.42 9.79
C ALA A 140 -3.32 4.32 10.24
N HIS A 141 -4.20 3.69 9.44
CA HIS A 141 -5.58 3.41 9.84
C HIS A 141 -5.66 2.50 11.07
N LEU A 142 -4.82 1.46 11.15
CA LEU A 142 -4.75 0.57 12.30
C LEU A 142 -4.25 1.27 13.58
N THR A 143 -3.36 2.26 13.46
CA THR A 143 -2.94 3.12 14.57
C THR A 143 -4.10 3.97 15.08
N VAL A 144 -4.87 4.61 14.18
CA VAL A 144 -6.09 5.35 14.58
C VAL A 144 -7.13 4.41 15.18
N ALA A 145 -7.20 3.17 14.71
CA ALA A 145 -8.06 2.13 15.26
C ALA A 145 -7.57 1.55 16.60
N LYS A 146 -6.44 2.04 17.15
CA LYS A 146 -5.78 1.59 18.39
C LYS A 146 -5.26 0.15 18.36
N LEU A 147 -5.05 -0.43 17.16
CA LEU A 147 -4.48 -1.77 17.00
C LEU A 147 -2.94 -1.78 16.91
N ILE A 148 -2.35 -0.70 16.45
CA ILE A 148 -0.90 -0.51 16.35
C ILE A 148 -0.47 0.57 17.34
N SER A 149 0.66 0.35 18.02
CA SER A 149 1.27 1.34 18.91
C SER A 149 1.67 2.60 18.14
N VAL A 150 1.32 3.76 18.71
CA VAL A 150 1.65 5.09 18.16
C VAL A 150 3.16 5.26 18.00
N ASP A 151 3.96 4.80 18.98
CA ASP A 151 5.43 4.87 18.94
C ASP A 151 6.02 4.06 17.78
N SER A 152 5.45 2.87 17.52
CA SER A 152 5.92 2.02 16.43
C SER A 152 5.55 2.57 15.06
N MET A 153 4.41 3.26 14.96
CA MET A 153 4.04 3.99 13.75
C MET A 153 4.95 5.20 13.53
N PHE A 154 5.27 5.97 14.58
CA PHE A 154 6.27 7.04 14.50
C PHE A 154 7.63 6.54 14.02
N SER A 155 8.09 5.42 14.60
CA SER A 155 9.37 4.80 14.23
C SER A 155 9.36 4.39 12.75
N LEU A 156 8.27 3.81 12.27
CA LEU A 156 8.10 3.47 10.86
C LEU A 156 8.20 4.71 9.96
N LEU A 157 7.44 5.77 10.24
CA LEU A 157 7.47 7.00 9.43
C LEU A 157 8.85 7.65 9.43
N ARG A 158 9.53 7.65 10.60
CA ARG A 158 10.91 8.16 10.73
C ARG A 158 11.93 7.34 9.93
N SER A 159 11.76 6.03 9.82
CA SER A 159 12.62 5.21 8.94
C SER A 159 12.55 5.65 7.49
N PHE A 160 11.38 6.11 7.02
CA PHE A 160 11.22 6.64 5.66
C PHE A 160 11.70 8.09 5.52
N THR A 161 11.55 8.94 6.53
CA THR A 161 12.13 10.31 6.44
C THR A 161 13.65 10.32 6.54
N ALA A 162 14.26 9.35 7.25
CA ALA A 162 15.71 9.23 7.34
C ALA A 162 16.38 9.04 5.96
N VAL A 163 15.66 8.48 4.99
CA VAL A 163 16.09 8.34 3.59
C VAL A 163 16.40 9.69 2.94
N LEU A 164 15.72 10.76 3.36
CA LEU A 164 15.87 12.09 2.77
C LEU A 164 17.21 12.74 3.12
N ASP A 165 17.83 12.30 4.22
CA ASP A 165 19.13 12.78 4.69
C ASP A 165 20.30 11.90 4.21
N GLU A 166 20.01 10.83 3.44
CA GLU A 166 21.05 9.94 2.91
C GLU A 166 21.87 10.64 1.82
N PHE A 167 23.20 10.50 1.90
CA PHE A 167 24.10 11.07 0.92
C PHE A 167 23.92 10.42 -0.45
N GLY A 168 23.67 11.24 -1.48
CA GLY A 168 23.57 10.76 -2.86
C GLY A 168 22.28 9.99 -3.19
N VAL A 169 21.24 10.11 -2.35
CA VAL A 169 19.93 9.52 -2.64
C VAL A 169 19.35 10.07 -3.94
N SER A 170 18.83 9.20 -4.82
CA SER A 170 18.13 9.67 -6.01
C SER A 170 16.87 10.47 -5.66
N HIS A 171 16.46 11.34 -6.58
CA HIS A 171 15.19 12.05 -6.43
C HIS A 171 14.00 11.09 -6.37
N GLY A 172 14.02 10.03 -7.17
CA GLY A 172 12.94 9.04 -7.21
C GLY A 172 12.72 8.36 -5.85
N ARG A 173 13.79 7.85 -5.22
CA ARG A 173 13.70 7.19 -3.91
C ARG A 173 13.31 8.17 -2.81
N ALA A 174 13.93 9.35 -2.75
CA ALA A 174 13.59 10.34 -1.74
C ALA A 174 12.13 10.80 -1.86
N LYS A 175 11.65 11.07 -3.09
CA LYS A 175 10.24 11.39 -3.35
C LYS A 175 9.32 10.27 -2.87
N ARG A 176 9.58 9.00 -3.23
CA ARG A 176 8.75 7.86 -2.79
C ARG A 176 8.75 7.70 -1.28
N ALA A 177 9.90 7.87 -0.62
CA ALA A 177 10.01 7.80 0.83
C ALA A 177 9.26 8.95 1.53
N ALA A 178 9.37 10.17 1.01
CA ALA A 178 8.61 11.33 1.49
C ALA A 178 7.10 11.11 1.36
N LEU A 179 6.61 10.57 0.24
CA LEU A 179 5.20 10.23 0.04
C LEU A 179 4.72 9.18 1.05
N CYS A 180 5.48 8.10 1.24
CA CYS A 180 5.18 7.08 2.25
C CYS A 180 5.04 7.69 3.65
N ALA A 181 6.02 8.49 4.07
CA ALA A 181 6.02 9.11 5.40
C ALA A 181 4.90 10.15 5.56
N GLY A 182 4.77 11.06 4.59
CA GLY A 182 3.83 12.16 4.66
C GLY A 182 2.38 11.71 4.56
N GLU A 183 2.05 10.74 3.72
CA GLU A 183 0.66 10.26 3.62
C GLU A 183 0.25 9.36 4.78
N GLY A 184 1.19 8.57 5.33
CA GLY A 184 0.97 7.89 6.60
C GLY A 184 0.68 8.88 7.73
N LEU A 185 1.41 10.01 7.77
CA LEU A 185 1.16 11.11 8.71
C LEU A 185 -0.17 11.82 8.45
N LEU A 186 -0.59 12.00 7.19
CA LEU A 186 -1.91 12.56 6.87
C LEU A 186 -3.04 11.73 7.49
N ILE A 187 -2.92 10.40 7.50
CA ILE A 187 -3.97 9.51 8.00
C ILE A 187 -3.94 9.39 9.53
N ALA A 188 -2.76 9.17 10.12
CA ALA A 188 -2.59 8.95 11.56
C ALA A 188 -2.32 10.22 12.38
N GLY A 189 -2.25 11.39 11.73
CA GLY A 189 -1.80 12.64 12.29
C GLY A 189 -2.53 13.09 13.55
N THR A 190 -3.83 12.82 13.67
CA THR A 190 -4.58 13.14 14.90
C THR A 190 -4.04 12.42 16.13
N VAL A 191 -3.71 11.14 16.00
CA VAL A 191 -3.24 10.30 17.13
C VAL A 191 -1.75 10.53 17.36
N LEU A 192 -0.96 10.64 16.29
CA LEU A 192 0.47 10.95 16.37
C LEU A 192 0.72 12.31 17.02
N LYS A 193 -0.03 13.36 16.61
CA LYS A 193 0.11 14.69 17.18
C LYS A 193 -0.34 14.76 18.63
N ALA A 194 -1.35 13.98 19.02
CA ALA A 194 -1.79 13.90 20.41
C ALA A 194 -0.70 13.32 21.33
N GLU A 195 0.07 12.34 20.84
CA GLU A 195 1.18 11.72 21.57
C GLU A 195 2.45 12.59 21.56
N SER A 196 2.86 13.06 20.38
CA SER A 196 4.09 13.86 20.21
C SER A 196 3.92 14.92 19.11
N PRO A 197 3.58 16.17 19.47
CA PRO A 197 3.53 17.28 18.52
C PRO A 197 4.88 17.55 17.86
N SER A 198 5.98 17.47 18.63
CA SER A 198 7.34 17.68 18.10
C SER A 198 7.73 16.60 17.11
N GLY A 199 7.35 15.34 17.33
CA GLY A 199 7.63 14.25 16.38
C GLY A 199 6.92 14.45 15.04
N VAL A 200 5.72 15.03 15.03
CA VAL A 200 5.01 15.40 13.80
C VAL A 200 5.74 16.53 13.07
N GLU A 201 6.15 17.57 13.79
CA GLU A 201 6.91 18.70 13.22
C GLU A 201 8.26 18.25 12.65
N GLU A 202 8.97 17.32 13.30
CA GLU A 202 10.21 16.73 12.80
C GLU A 202 10.02 16.07 11.43
N ILE A 203 8.98 15.24 11.27
CA ILE A 203 8.67 14.58 9.99
C ILE A 203 8.37 15.61 8.90
N ILE A 204 7.53 16.61 9.20
CA ILE A 204 7.17 17.67 8.24
C ILE A 204 8.41 18.48 7.84
N ASN A 205 9.26 18.84 8.80
CA ASN A 205 10.46 19.61 8.56
C ASN A 205 11.51 18.83 7.76
N ALA A 206 11.64 17.51 7.95
CA ALA A 206 12.51 16.67 7.15
C ALA A 206 12.08 16.66 5.66
N ILE A 207 10.78 16.50 5.40
CA ILE A 207 10.24 16.56 4.02
C ILE A 207 10.46 17.96 3.43
N LYS A 208 10.20 19.01 4.20
CA LYS A 208 10.39 20.39 3.76
C LYS A 208 11.85 20.69 3.40
N ALA A 209 12.78 20.30 4.25
CA ALA A 209 14.21 20.49 4.02
C ALA A 209 14.65 19.82 2.71
N TYR A 210 14.16 18.60 2.44
CA TYR A 210 14.44 17.91 1.18
C TYR A 210 13.88 18.67 -0.04
N VAL A 211 12.60 19.07 0.00
CA VAL A 211 11.95 19.78 -1.10
C VAL A 211 12.67 21.10 -1.44
N ASP A 212 13.14 21.83 -0.43
CA ASP A 212 13.89 23.08 -0.63
C ASP A 212 15.18 22.85 -1.45
N THR A 213 15.83 21.68 -1.31
CA THR A 213 17.04 21.33 -2.09
C THR A 213 16.76 21.00 -3.56
N THR A 214 15.54 20.60 -3.92
CA THR A 214 15.17 20.11 -5.26
C THR A 214 14.54 21.17 -6.18
N SER A 215 14.51 22.44 -5.73
CA SER A 215 13.81 23.55 -6.38
C SER A 215 14.29 23.93 -7.79
N GLN A 216 15.51 23.54 -8.21
CA GLN A 216 16.20 24.16 -9.36
C GLN A 216 15.81 23.61 -10.75
N GLN A 217 15.10 22.48 -10.84
CA GLN A 217 14.76 21.84 -12.13
C GLN A 217 13.26 21.66 -12.38
N LYS A 218 12.41 22.14 -11.46
CA LYS A 218 10.95 22.01 -11.50
C LYS A 218 10.32 22.60 -12.77
N TRP A 219 10.90 23.64 -13.37
CA TRP A 219 10.36 24.30 -14.58
C TRP A 219 10.42 23.43 -15.85
N LEU A 220 11.36 22.48 -15.94
CA LEU A 220 11.57 21.64 -17.13
C LEU A 220 10.42 20.68 -17.40
N VAL A 221 9.77 20.20 -16.34
CA VAL A 221 8.71 19.18 -16.40
C VAL A 221 7.34 19.73 -16.05
N CYS A 222 7.24 21.05 -15.84
CA CYS A 222 5.97 21.73 -15.64
C CYS A 222 5.20 21.82 -16.98
N PRO A 223 3.96 21.27 -17.07
CA PRO A 223 3.17 21.21 -18.32
C PRO A 223 2.88 22.57 -18.96
N PHE A 224 2.89 23.65 -18.17
CA PHE A 224 2.51 25.00 -18.59
C PHE A 224 3.71 25.97 -18.64
N SER A 225 4.94 25.47 -18.50
CA SER A 225 6.14 26.30 -18.61
C SER A 225 6.31 26.86 -20.02
N ARG A 226 6.60 28.16 -20.12
CA ARG A 226 7.03 28.77 -21.39
C ARG A 226 8.49 28.43 -21.60
N ILE A 227 8.87 28.01 -22.81
CA ILE A 227 10.27 27.72 -23.20
C ILE A 227 11.22 28.90 -22.87
N SER A 228 10.70 30.12 -22.87
CA SER A 228 11.45 31.34 -22.55
C SER A 228 11.54 31.68 -21.06
N SER A 229 10.97 30.87 -20.16
CA SER A 229 10.91 31.14 -18.72
C SER A 229 11.46 29.95 -17.93
N GLN A 230 12.29 30.25 -16.94
CA GLN A 230 12.78 29.28 -15.95
C GLN A 230 11.93 29.27 -14.67
N GLU A 231 10.81 29.98 -14.68
CA GLU A 231 9.88 30.06 -13.56
C GLU A 231 8.69 29.12 -13.79
N VAL A 232 8.35 28.32 -12.78
CA VAL A 232 7.10 27.56 -12.74
C VAL A 232 5.96 28.53 -12.42
N PRO A 233 4.91 28.62 -13.25
CA PRO A 233 3.76 29.46 -12.94
C PRO A 233 3.03 28.94 -11.68
N ALA A 234 3.22 29.62 -10.55
CA ALA A 234 2.68 29.20 -9.25
C ALA A 234 1.13 29.10 -9.19
N GLN A 235 0.43 29.63 -10.18
CA GLN A 235 -1.04 29.68 -10.22
C GLN A 235 -1.68 28.47 -10.92
N THR A 236 -0.92 27.70 -11.71
CA THR A 236 -1.51 26.66 -12.59
C THR A 236 -0.86 25.30 -12.48
N THR A 237 0.28 25.19 -11.78
CA THR A 237 1.01 23.93 -11.67
C THR A 237 1.58 23.79 -10.26
N VAL A 238 1.24 22.71 -9.57
CA VAL A 238 1.76 22.42 -8.22
C VAL A 238 2.45 21.05 -8.24
N GLU A 239 3.68 21.01 -7.77
CA GLU A 239 4.44 19.78 -7.67
C GLU A 239 3.91 18.91 -6.52
N LEU A 240 3.97 17.59 -6.67
CA LEU A 240 3.32 16.66 -5.75
C LEU A 240 3.80 16.78 -4.29
N LEU A 241 5.11 16.91 -4.05
CA LEU A 241 5.63 17.09 -2.69
C LEU A 241 5.26 18.46 -2.12
N ASP A 242 5.21 19.51 -2.95
CA ASP A 242 4.69 20.83 -2.55
C ASP A 242 3.21 20.75 -2.12
N ILE A 243 2.36 20.00 -2.85
CA ILE A 243 0.96 19.75 -2.46
C ILE A 243 0.90 19.04 -1.11
N LEU A 244 1.68 17.96 -0.95
CA LEU A 244 1.72 17.18 0.28
C LEU A 244 2.16 18.05 1.47
N LEU A 245 3.21 18.86 1.32
CA LEU A 245 3.69 19.77 2.36
C LEU A 245 2.66 20.84 2.74
N ASN A 246 2.00 21.44 1.75
CA ASN A 246 0.94 22.40 2.00
C ASN A 246 -0.23 21.77 2.76
N ALA A 247 -0.64 20.55 2.37
CA ALA A 247 -1.68 19.81 3.06
C ALA A 247 -1.28 19.46 4.50
N LEU A 248 -0.07 18.93 4.70
CA LEU A 248 0.45 18.58 6.02
C LEU A 248 0.58 19.79 6.94
N THR A 249 1.06 20.92 6.43
CA THR A 249 1.20 22.16 7.23
C THR A 249 -0.16 22.69 7.65
N THR A 250 -1.11 22.76 6.71
CA THR A 250 -2.49 23.20 6.97
C THR A 250 -3.20 22.29 7.97
N LEU A 251 -3.03 20.97 7.83
CA LEU A 251 -3.60 20.00 8.76
C LEU A 251 -2.90 20.04 10.12
N ASN A 252 -1.59 20.25 10.16
CA ASN A 252 -0.87 20.43 11.42
C ASN A 252 -1.42 21.64 12.19
N ASP A 253 -1.58 22.79 11.53
CA ASP A 253 -2.11 24.02 12.14
C ASP A 253 -3.53 23.83 12.69
N SER A 254 -4.37 23.05 12.00
CA SER A 254 -5.73 22.71 12.43
C SER A 254 -5.81 21.51 13.39
N ASN A 255 -4.67 20.94 13.82
CA ASN A 255 -4.57 19.72 14.63
C ASN A 255 -5.28 18.51 14.02
N PHE A 256 -5.24 18.39 12.69
CA PHE A 256 -5.79 17.30 11.90
C PHE A 256 -7.29 17.06 12.10
N ARG A 257 -8.03 18.09 12.57
CA ARG A 257 -9.47 17.98 12.87
C ARG A 257 -10.33 17.69 11.65
N GLU A 258 -9.91 18.17 10.49
CA GLU A 258 -10.68 18.08 9.24
C GLU A 258 -10.64 16.68 8.60
N LEU A 259 -9.77 15.77 9.07
CA LEU A 259 -9.64 14.43 8.51
C LEU A 259 -10.92 13.59 8.59
N GLU A 260 -11.76 13.82 9.60
CA GLU A 260 -13.01 13.07 9.77
C GLU A 260 -14.00 13.32 8.61
N ASN A 261 -13.89 14.47 7.94
CA ASN A 261 -14.74 14.82 6.80
C ASN A 261 -14.21 14.28 5.47
N CYS A 262 -12.92 13.94 5.42
CA CYS A 262 -12.23 13.61 4.17
C CYS A 262 -11.88 12.12 4.06
N ILE A 263 -11.66 11.44 5.20
CA ILE A 263 -11.19 10.06 5.23
C ILE A 263 -12.21 9.20 5.99
N PRO A 264 -12.68 8.07 5.42
CA PRO A 264 -13.58 7.17 6.13
C PRO A 264 -12.87 6.57 7.35
N GLN A 265 -13.54 6.54 8.50
CA GLN A 265 -13.00 5.94 9.73
C GLN A 265 -14.04 5.03 10.40
N PRO A 266 -14.49 3.95 9.73
CA PRO A 266 -15.58 3.07 10.21
C PRO A 266 -15.30 2.45 11.59
N TYR A 267 -14.03 2.24 11.93
CA TYR A 267 -13.58 1.74 13.23
C TYR A 267 -13.82 2.71 14.40
N LYS A 268 -14.06 4.00 14.18
CA LYS A 268 -14.42 4.94 15.27
C LYS A 268 -15.80 4.69 15.85
N LYS A 269 -16.70 4.06 15.09
CA LYS A 269 -18.05 3.70 15.56
C LYS A 269 -18.06 2.49 16.49
N GLN A 270 -16.96 1.74 16.55
CA GLN A 270 -16.82 0.56 17.40
C GLN A 270 -16.46 0.99 18.83
N PRO A 271 -16.87 0.21 19.86
CA PRO A 271 -16.54 0.52 21.25
C PRO A 271 -15.03 0.65 21.44
N GLU A 272 -14.63 1.51 22.38
CA GLU A 272 -13.21 1.69 22.68
C GLU A 272 -12.57 0.37 23.14
N ILE A 273 -11.39 0.08 22.61
CA ILE A 273 -10.61 -1.07 23.04
C ILE A 273 -10.09 -0.76 24.45
N ASP A 274 -10.39 -1.65 25.40
CA ASP A 274 -9.77 -1.60 26.72
C ASP A 274 -8.29 -1.98 26.58
N THR A 275 -7.42 -0.96 26.67
CA THR A 275 -5.98 -1.13 26.57
C THR A 275 -5.37 -1.94 27.71
N ALA A 276 -6.11 -2.15 28.81
CA ALA A 276 -5.70 -3.07 29.88
C ALA A 276 -5.92 -4.54 29.50
N ALA A 277 -6.90 -4.82 28.64
CA ALA A 277 -7.20 -6.16 28.16
C ALA A 277 -6.46 -6.51 26.85
N LEU A 278 -6.20 -5.52 25.99
CA LEU A 278 -5.59 -5.70 24.68
C LEU A 278 -4.44 -4.72 24.46
N THR A 279 -3.23 -5.26 24.36
CA THR A 279 -2.02 -4.48 24.09
C THR A 279 -1.88 -4.22 22.57
N PRO A 280 -1.72 -2.95 22.14
CA PRO A 280 -1.47 -2.63 20.74
C PRO A 280 -0.23 -3.36 20.21
N TYR A 281 -0.30 -3.78 18.95
CA TYR A 281 0.82 -4.41 18.27
C TYR A 281 1.94 -3.40 18.04
N VAL A 282 3.17 -3.79 18.34
CA VAL A 282 4.37 -2.99 18.11
C VAL A 282 4.97 -3.45 16.78
N LEU A 283 4.95 -2.55 15.79
CA LEU A 283 5.58 -2.83 14.50
C LEU A 283 7.10 -3.02 14.68
N PRO A 284 7.68 -4.07 14.07
CA PRO A 284 9.13 -4.22 14.00
C PRO A 284 9.82 -3.02 13.32
N VAL A 285 11.08 -2.77 13.66
CA VAL A 285 11.88 -1.72 13.03
C VAL A 285 12.11 -2.07 11.56
N VAL A 286 11.89 -1.10 10.68
CA VAL A 286 12.09 -1.23 9.23
C VAL A 286 13.34 -0.47 8.83
N LEU A 287 14.14 -1.13 7.99
CA LEU A 287 15.22 -0.49 7.27
C LEU A 287 14.80 -0.36 5.81
N VAL A 288 14.80 0.86 5.29
CA VAL A 288 14.52 1.10 3.87
C VAL A 288 15.79 0.73 3.09
N PRO A 289 15.73 -0.23 2.14
CA PRO A 289 16.91 -0.65 1.40
C PRO A 289 17.59 0.53 0.69
N PRO A 290 18.93 0.55 0.64
CA PRO A 290 19.66 1.52 -0.17
C PRO A 290 19.41 1.25 -1.66
N GLU A 291 19.68 2.25 -2.50
CA GLU A 291 19.63 2.04 -3.94
C GLU A 291 20.76 1.12 -4.37
N ILE A 292 20.42 0.12 -5.17
CA ILE A 292 21.42 -0.65 -5.90
C ILE A 292 21.87 0.26 -7.04
N ILE A 293 23.01 0.92 -6.86
CA ILE A 293 23.68 1.64 -7.94
C ILE A 293 24.16 0.56 -8.91
N GLU A 294 23.46 0.38 -10.03
CA GLU A 294 23.89 -0.47 -11.13
C GLU A 294 25.16 0.16 -11.74
N LEU A 295 26.33 -0.18 -11.20
CA LEU A 295 27.64 0.27 -11.69
C LEU A 295 27.94 -0.19 -13.13
N ASP A 296 27.12 -1.06 -13.72
CA ASP A 296 27.33 -1.62 -15.06
C ASP A 296 27.16 -0.60 -16.19
N SER A 297 26.49 0.54 -15.95
CA SER A 297 26.43 1.65 -16.92
C SER A 297 27.67 2.56 -16.90
N ILE A 298 28.65 2.31 -16.03
CA ILE A 298 29.93 3.04 -15.96
C ILE A 298 31.02 2.36 -16.82
N SER A 299 30.67 1.32 -17.58
CA SER A 299 31.52 0.83 -18.69
C SER A 299 31.42 1.77 -19.90
N ALA A 300 31.85 3.02 -19.71
CA ALA A 300 31.91 4.06 -20.72
C ALA A 300 33.09 3.78 -21.69
N ASP A 301 32.78 3.10 -22.79
CA ASP A 301 33.44 3.37 -24.09
C ASP A 301 32.44 3.89 -25.13
N SER A 302 31.21 4.19 -24.72
CA SER A 302 30.21 4.89 -25.52
C SER A 302 29.74 6.11 -24.72
N GLY A 303 30.07 7.31 -25.19
CA GLY A 303 29.65 8.60 -24.61
C GLY A 303 28.15 8.89 -24.76
N GLU A 304 27.30 7.88 -24.53
CA GLU A 304 25.86 8.05 -24.42
C GLU A 304 25.52 8.24 -22.94
N GLU A 305 25.00 9.43 -22.61
CA GLU A 305 24.44 9.72 -21.29
C GLU A 305 23.42 8.65 -20.94
N ALA A 306 23.57 8.01 -19.77
CA ALA A 306 22.62 7.01 -19.30
C ALA A 306 21.21 7.61 -19.31
N PRO A 307 20.20 6.90 -19.85
CA PRO A 307 18.84 7.43 -19.90
C PRO A 307 18.32 7.63 -18.48
N LEU A 308 18.09 8.89 -18.10
CA LEU A 308 17.45 9.26 -16.84
C LEU A 308 16.12 8.52 -16.70
N LYS A 309 15.95 7.75 -15.62
CA LYS A 309 14.72 7.00 -15.38
C LYS A 309 13.59 8.00 -15.12
N GLN A 310 12.41 7.79 -15.71
CA GLN A 310 11.25 8.71 -15.60
C GLN A 310 10.89 9.06 -14.14
N GLU A 311 11.21 8.18 -13.19
CA GLU A 311 10.95 8.35 -11.76
C GLU A 311 11.80 9.43 -11.09
N GLU A 312 12.89 9.87 -11.72
CA GLU A 312 13.84 10.87 -11.23
C GLU A 312 13.38 12.31 -11.44
N TRP A 313 12.28 12.51 -12.16
CA TRP A 313 11.74 13.84 -12.42
C TRP A 313 10.68 14.27 -11.38
N PRO A 314 10.57 15.58 -11.08
CA PRO A 314 9.44 16.14 -10.35
C PRO A 314 8.11 15.81 -11.04
N GLU A 315 7.08 15.51 -10.24
CA GLU A 315 5.73 15.17 -10.73
C GLU A 315 4.76 16.34 -10.50
N PHE A 316 4.04 16.75 -11.54
CA PHE A 316 3.08 17.84 -11.52
C PHE A 316 1.67 17.35 -11.83
N TYR A 317 0.67 17.99 -11.21
CA TYR A 317 -0.76 17.86 -11.52
C TYR A 317 -1.32 19.17 -12.08
#